data_AF-A0A4V2S4U2-F1
#
_entry.id   AF-A0A4V2S4U2-F1
#
_cell.length_a   1.000
_cell.length_b   1.000
_cell.length_c   1.000
_cell.angle_alpha   90.00
_cell.angle_beta   90.00
_cell.angle_gamma   90.00
#
_symmetry.space_group_name_H-M   'P 1'
#
loop_
_entity.id
_entity.type
_entity.pdbx_description
1 polymer ?
#
loop_
_entity_poly.entity_id
_entity_poly.type
_entity_poly.pdbx_seq_one_letter_code
_entity_poly.pdbx_strand_id
1 'polypeptide(L)'
;MVEESDELGDGFISHFELYVSGMTEAGADTSAISGLIDLLRDGRPVVESLHAAGAPQASIDFAGTTWDIIENAPIHCQAAAFAFGREDLIPDMFTQVVAVNERSNKLNTFVDYLERHIEVDGEQHTPMAMQMVTDLCGDDPAKWEACADTINNALAARARLWDAILAAVLLQPAVLG
;
A
#
# COMPACT_ATOMS: atom_id res chain seq x y z
N MET A 1 4.46 18.68 -0.62
CA MET A 1 3.38 18.30 0.31
C MET A 1 2.44 17.47 -0.52
N VAL A 2 2.74 16.20 -0.67
CA VAL A 2 1.80 15.26 -1.27
C VAL A 2 1.65 14.15 -0.23
N GLU A 3 0.50 13.49 -0.21
CA GLU A 3 0.09 12.42 0.71
C GLU A 3 -0.58 12.85 2.01
N GLU A 4 -0.09 13.85 2.74
CA GLU A 4 -0.61 14.19 4.09
C GLU A 4 -1.50 15.45 4.13
N SER A 5 -1.54 16.23 3.05
CA SER A 5 -2.29 17.50 2.99
C SER A 5 -2.58 17.86 1.54
N ASP A 6 -3.19 16.94 0.80
CA ASP A 6 -3.60 17.25 -0.57
C ASP A 6 -4.87 18.10 -0.56
N GLU A 7 -4.98 19.00 -1.54
CA GLU A 7 -6.20 19.79 -1.73
C GLU A 7 -7.38 18.89 -2.15
N LEU A 8 -8.52 19.06 -1.49
CA LEU A 8 -9.80 18.44 -1.85
C LEU A 8 -10.94 19.42 -1.59
N GLY A 9 -11.56 19.93 -2.65
CA GLY A 9 -12.56 20.99 -2.55
C GLY A 9 -11.97 22.26 -1.92
N ASP A 10 -12.58 22.72 -0.82
CA ASP A 10 -12.14 23.94 -0.09
C ASP A 10 -11.18 23.64 1.08
N GLY A 11 -10.67 22.40 1.19
CA GLY A 11 -9.86 21.96 2.33
C GLY A 11 -8.70 21.03 1.95
N PHE A 12 -8.10 20.41 2.96
CA PHE A 12 -6.99 19.47 2.82
C PHE A 12 -7.37 18.11 3.41
N ILE A 13 -6.85 17.04 2.81
CA ILE A 13 -7.07 15.66 3.25
C ILE A 13 -5.78 14.84 3.11
N SER A 14 -5.58 13.89 4.03
CA SER A 14 -4.54 12.87 3.85
C SER A 14 -5.01 11.75 2.91
N HIS A 15 -4.07 11.07 2.27
CA HIS A 15 -4.32 9.87 1.46
C HIS A 15 -4.96 8.76 2.28
N PHE A 16 -4.60 8.64 3.55
CA PHE A 16 -5.24 7.70 4.47
C PHE A 16 -6.73 8.01 4.66
N GLU A 17 -7.07 9.26 4.96
CA GLU A 17 -8.47 9.68 5.13
C GLU A 17 -9.26 9.56 3.82
N LEU A 18 -8.64 9.90 2.68
CA LEU A 18 -9.25 9.75 1.36
C LEU A 18 -9.53 8.27 1.02
N TYR A 19 -8.58 7.37 1.31
CA TYR A 19 -8.76 5.93 1.14
C TYR A 19 -9.93 5.39 1.99
N VAL A 20 -10.00 5.77 3.28
CA VAL A 20 -11.09 5.36 4.18
C VAL A 20 -12.44 5.94 3.73
N SER A 21 -12.46 7.17 3.19
CA SER A 21 -13.65 7.77 2.59
C SER A 21 -14.12 6.95 1.37
N GLY A 22 -13.20 6.59 0.48
CA GLY A 22 -13.49 5.73 -0.68
C GLY A 22 -14.03 4.34 -0.29
N MET A 23 -13.47 3.74 0.77
CA MET A 23 -14.00 2.48 1.32
C MET A 23 -15.44 2.65 1.84
N THR A 24 -15.73 3.75 2.53
CA THR A 24 -17.06 4.04 3.07
C THR A 24 -18.08 4.28 1.97
N GLU A 25 -17.71 5.03 0.92
CA GLU A 25 -18.53 5.23 -0.29
C GLU A 25 -18.88 3.90 -0.96
N ALA A 26 -17.92 2.98 -1.01
CA ALA A 26 -18.10 1.63 -1.57
C ALA A 26 -18.95 0.70 -0.68
N GLY A 27 -19.29 1.12 0.55
CA GLY A 27 -20.03 0.31 1.53
C GLY A 27 -19.18 -0.75 2.23
N ALA A 28 -17.86 -0.61 2.23
CA ALA A 28 -16.96 -1.51 2.95
C ALA A 28 -17.02 -1.28 4.48
N ASP A 29 -16.80 -2.36 5.24
CA ASP A 29 -16.65 -2.26 6.69
C ASP A 29 -15.24 -1.75 7.04
N THR A 30 -15.18 -0.59 7.71
CA THR A 30 -13.94 0.07 8.14
C THR A 30 -13.64 -0.10 9.64
N SER A 31 -14.40 -0.94 10.35
CA SER A 31 -14.25 -1.15 11.80
C SER A 31 -12.86 -1.65 12.21
N ALA A 32 -12.23 -2.50 11.40
CA ALA A 32 -10.86 -2.96 11.65
C ALA A 32 -9.84 -1.81 11.52
N ILE A 33 -10.07 -0.84 10.63
CA ILE A 33 -9.17 0.31 10.47
C ILE A 33 -9.31 1.25 11.68
N SER A 34 -10.53 1.57 12.11
CA SER A 34 -10.71 2.42 13.29
C SER A 34 -10.15 1.78 14.55
N GLY A 35 -10.39 0.48 14.75
CA GLY A 35 -9.81 -0.30 15.83
C GLY A 35 -8.27 -0.31 15.80
N LEU A 36 -7.66 -0.45 14.62
CA LEU A 36 -6.21 -0.36 14.46
C LEU A 36 -5.69 1.00 14.94
N ILE A 37 -6.28 2.10 14.45
CA ILE A 37 -5.82 3.46 14.79
C ILE A 37 -5.93 3.73 16.30
N ASP A 38 -7.00 3.28 16.96
CA ASP A 38 -7.15 3.46 18.40
C ASP A 38 -6.06 2.71 19.19
N LEU A 39 -5.75 1.46 18.79
CA LEU A 39 -4.67 0.69 19.40
C LEU A 39 -3.28 1.31 19.18
N LEU A 40 -3.04 1.89 18.01
CA LEU A 40 -1.78 2.60 17.70
C LEU A 40 -1.64 3.87 18.54
N ARG A 41 -2.73 4.61 18.77
CA ARG A 41 -2.74 5.79 19.66
C ARG A 41 -2.42 5.43 21.11
N ASP A 42 -2.77 4.21 21.52
CA ASP A 42 -2.39 3.65 22.83
C ASP A 42 -0.92 3.15 22.87
N GLY A 43 -0.16 3.33 21.79
CA GLY A 43 1.27 3.00 21.71
C GLY A 43 1.56 1.52 21.50
N ARG A 44 0.58 0.73 21.03
CA ARG A 44 0.77 -0.70 20.76
C ARG A 44 1.56 -0.93 19.47
N PRO A 45 2.35 -2.01 19.38
CA PRO A 45 3.05 -2.38 18.15
C PRO A 45 2.09 -2.62 16.97
N VAL A 46 2.51 -2.31 15.74
CA VAL A 46 1.66 -2.36 14.54
C VAL A 46 1.10 -3.75 14.28
N VAL A 47 1.97 -4.78 14.25
CA VAL A 47 1.54 -6.15 13.93
C VAL A 47 0.56 -6.69 14.98
N GLU A 48 0.83 -6.45 16.26
CA GLU A 48 -0.10 -6.82 17.34
C GLU A 48 -1.45 -6.10 17.23
N SER A 49 -1.42 -4.84 16.82
CA SER A 49 -2.62 -4.02 16.67
C SER A 49 -3.47 -4.47 15.49
N LEU A 50 -2.87 -4.88 14.39
CA LEU A 50 -3.57 -5.46 13.24
C LEU A 50 -4.31 -6.76 13.63
N HIS A 51 -3.67 -7.63 14.40
CA HIS A 51 -4.32 -8.83 14.94
C HIS A 51 -5.48 -8.47 15.86
N ALA A 52 -5.27 -7.56 16.81
CA ALA A 52 -6.28 -7.20 17.80
C ALA A 52 -7.46 -6.43 17.21
N ALA A 53 -7.24 -5.67 16.13
CA ALA A 53 -8.29 -4.97 15.39
C ALA A 53 -9.12 -5.90 14.49
N GLY A 54 -8.75 -7.18 14.37
CA GLY A 54 -9.47 -8.14 13.53
C GLY A 54 -9.27 -7.93 12.04
N ALA A 55 -8.11 -7.39 11.63
CA ALA A 55 -7.79 -7.26 10.21
C ALA A 55 -7.75 -8.65 9.53
N PRO A 56 -8.08 -8.74 8.23
CA PRO A 56 -7.95 -9.99 7.49
C PRO A 56 -6.53 -10.56 7.57
N GLN A 57 -6.38 -11.88 7.70
CA GLN A 57 -5.06 -12.51 7.86
C GLN A 57 -4.09 -12.15 6.73
N ALA A 58 -4.57 -12.07 5.48
CA ALA A 58 -3.75 -11.67 4.35
C ALA A 58 -3.18 -10.24 4.50
N SER A 59 -3.97 -9.31 5.04
CA SER A 59 -3.53 -7.94 5.33
C SER A 59 -2.51 -7.91 6.47
N ILE A 60 -2.70 -8.74 7.50
CA ILE A 60 -1.74 -8.89 8.61
C ILE A 60 -0.40 -9.41 8.10
N ASP A 61 -0.40 -10.48 7.29
CA ASP A 61 0.82 -11.10 6.76
C ASP A 61 1.61 -10.15 5.86
N PHE A 62 0.89 -9.40 5.01
CA PHE A 62 1.49 -8.42 4.10
C PHE A 62 2.09 -7.23 4.86
N ALA A 63 1.33 -6.64 5.79
CA ALA A 63 1.82 -5.54 6.61
C ALA A 63 2.95 -5.99 7.54
N GLY A 64 2.89 -7.22 8.06
CA GLY A 64 3.95 -7.83 8.86
C GLY A 64 5.27 -7.96 8.11
N THR A 65 5.23 -8.37 6.84
CA THR A 65 6.43 -8.38 5.97
C THR A 65 7.00 -6.98 5.79
N THR A 66 6.13 -5.98 5.59
CA THR A 66 6.57 -4.57 5.47
C THR A 66 7.25 -4.10 6.77
N TRP A 67 6.67 -4.43 7.93
CA TRP A 67 7.20 -4.02 9.23
C TRP A 67 8.52 -4.70 9.58
N ASP A 68 8.66 -5.99 9.23
CA ASP A 68 9.93 -6.72 9.37
C ASP A 68 11.06 -6.07 8.56
N ILE A 69 10.78 -5.62 7.33
CA ILE A 69 11.76 -4.87 6.53
C ILE A 69 12.13 -3.56 7.22
N ILE A 70 11.15 -2.81 7.73
CA ILE A 70 11.39 -1.51 8.40
C ILE A 70 12.25 -1.69 9.66
N GLU A 71 11.98 -2.72 10.46
CA GLU A 71 12.65 -2.93 11.75
C GLU A 71 14.02 -3.60 11.61
N ASN A 72 14.16 -4.54 10.67
CA ASN A 72 15.29 -5.47 10.66
C ASN A 72 16.19 -5.36 9.42
N ALA A 73 15.71 -4.80 8.30
CA ALA A 73 16.52 -4.73 7.09
C ALA A 73 17.51 -3.55 7.12
N PRO A 74 18.70 -3.68 6.52
CA PRO A 74 19.60 -2.54 6.32
C PRO A 74 18.97 -1.40 5.52
N ILE A 75 19.43 -0.16 5.71
CA ILE A 75 18.82 1.02 5.09
C ILE A 75 18.76 0.98 3.55
N HIS A 76 19.76 0.38 2.88
CA HIS A 76 19.74 0.20 1.43
C HIS A 76 18.64 -0.77 0.97
N CYS A 77 18.37 -1.81 1.76
CA CYS A 77 17.28 -2.76 1.53
C CYS A 77 15.91 -2.11 1.78
N GLN A 78 15.78 -1.29 2.82
CA GLN A 78 14.56 -0.49 3.08
C GLN A 78 14.28 0.48 1.92
N ALA A 79 15.31 1.20 1.47
CA ALA A 79 15.23 2.10 0.31
C ALA A 79 14.83 1.36 -0.97
N ALA A 80 15.38 0.16 -1.19
CA ALA A 80 15.03 -0.68 -2.34
C ALA A 80 13.58 -1.17 -2.27
N ALA A 81 13.11 -1.63 -1.11
CA ALA A 81 11.71 -2.02 -0.92
C ALA A 81 10.75 -0.85 -1.16
N PHE A 82 11.13 0.37 -0.76
CA PHE A 82 10.37 1.58 -1.06
C PHE A 82 10.37 1.90 -2.57
N ALA A 83 11.54 2.05 -3.19
CA ALA A 83 11.67 2.46 -4.59
C ALA A 83 10.99 1.47 -5.56
N PHE A 84 11.32 0.19 -5.46
CA PHE A 84 10.85 -0.83 -6.42
C PHE A 84 9.52 -1.46 -6.01
N GLY A 85 9.21 -1.49 -4.71
CA GLY A 85 7.99 -2.11 -4.20
C GLY A 85 6.79 -1.18 -4.19
N ARG A 86 7.01 0.15 -4.20
CA ARG A 86 5.96 1.17 -4.13
C ARG A 86 6.02 2.14 -5.30
N GLU A 87 7.09 2.94 -5.39
CA GLU A 87 7.16 4.04 -6.37
C GLU A 87 7.07 3.56 -7.82
N ASP A 88 7.87 2.54 -8.18
CA ASP A 88 7.91 2.00 -9.55
C ASP A 88 6.67 1.16 -9.90
N LEU A 89 6.10 0.43 -8.92
CA LEU A 89 5.09 -0.61 -9.17
C LEU A 89 3.65 -0.11 -9.05
N ILE A 90 3.36 0.80 -8.12
CA ILE A 90 2.00 1.19 -7.77
C ILE A 90 1.27 1.89 -8.93
N PRO A 91 1.87 2.85 -9.67
CA PRO A 91 1.18 3.57 -10.74
C PRO A 91 0.58 2.66 -11.82
N ASP A 92 1.37 1.70 -12.31
CA ASP A 92 0.93 0.73 -13.33
C ASP A 92 -0.17 -0.20 -12.80
N MET A 93 -0.04 -0.66 -11.55
CA MET A 93 -1.04 -1.51 -10.91
C MET A 93 -2.38 -0.78 -10.73
N PHE A 94 -2.34 0.47 -10.28
CA PHE A 94 -3.54 1.27 -10.04
C PHE A 94 -4.26 1.68 -11.33
N THR A 95 -3.52 1.96 -12.40
CA THR A 95 -4.10 2.23 -13.73
C THR A 95 -5.04 1.10 -14.18
N GLN A 96 -4.68 -0.16 -13.91
CA GLN A 96 -5.53 -1.30 -14.24
C GLN A 96 -6.81 -1.37 -13.40
N VAL A 97 -6.75 -0.95 -12.14
CA VAL A 97 -7.92 -0.94 -11.22
C VAL A 97 -8.88 0.19 -11.57
N VAL A 98 -8.37 1.39 -11.89
CA VAL A 98 -9.19 2.55 -12.27
C VAL A 98 -10.04 2.25 -13.51
N ALA A 99 -9.46 1.62 -14.53
CA ALA A 99 -10.17 1.23 -15.77
C ALA A 99 -11.40 0.32 -15.53
N VAL A 100 -11.48 -0.37 -14.39
CA VAL A 100 -12.64 -1.21 -14.03
C VAL A 100 -13.80 -0.35 -13.51
N ASN A 101 -13.54 0.78 -12.84
CA ASN A 101 -14.58 1.61 -12.25
C ASN A 101 -15.38 2.44 -13.27
N GLU A 102 -14.84 2.72 -14.46
CA GLU A 102 -15.55 3.39 -15.56
C GLU A 102 -16.90 2.71 -15.91
N ARG A 103 -17.10 1.47 -15.45
CA ARG A 103 -18.31 0.67 -15.67
C ARG A 103 -19.32 0.72 -14.53
N SER A 104 -18.94 1.20 -13.34
CA SER A 104 -19.73 1.07 -12.10
C SER A 104 -20.26 2.39 -11.54
N ASN A 105 -19.51 3.50 -11.68
CA ASN A 105 -19.80 4.83 -11.10
C ASN A 105 -20.09 4.82 -9.57
N LYS A 106 -19.63 3.80 -8.84
CA LYS A 106 -19.86 3.64 -7.40
C LYS A 106 -18.61 3.79 -6.53
N LEU A 107 -17.45 4.01 -7.16
CA LEU A 107 -16.14 4.03 -6.49
C LEU A 107 -15.37 5.30 -6.87
N ASN A 108 -16.07 6.43 -7.05
CA ASN A 108 -15.45 7.65 -7.59
C ASN A 108 -14.40 8.18 -6.61
N THR A 109 -14.72 8.30 -5.32
CA THR A 109 -13.73 8.74 -4.31
C THR A 109 -12.55 7.78 -4.20
N PHE A 110 -12.79 6.48 -4.38
CA PHE A 110 -11.72 5.48 -4.38
C PHE A 110 -10.84 5.58 -5.64
N VAL A 111 -11.43 5.87 -6.80
CA VAL A 111 -10.66 6.14 -8.03
C VAL A 111 -9.86 7.43 -7.89
N ASP A 112 -10.44 8.51 -7.36
CA ASP A 112 -9.72 9.76 -7.12
C ASP A 112 -8.48 9.54 -6.23
N TYR A 113 -8.58 8.66 -5.22
CA TYR A 113 -7.45 8.21 -4.41
C TYR A 113 -6.35 7.52 -5.26
N LEU A 114 -6.74 6.58 -6.13
CA LEU A 114 -5.80 5.84 -6.96
C LEU A 114 -5.13 6.73 -8.02
N GLU A 115 -5.90 7.61 -8.68
CA GLU A 115 -5.41 8.52 -9.71
C GLU A 115 -4.34 9.48 -9.17
N ARG A 116 -4.51 9.95 -7.92
CA ARG A 116 -3.50 10.80 -7.25
C ARG A 116 -2.15 10.10 -7.07
N HIS A 117 -2.12 8.78 -6.83
CA HIS A 117 -0.87 8.02 -6.74
C HIS A 117 -0.27 7.77 -8.14
N ILE A 118 -1.08 7.72 -9.19
CA ILE A 118 -0.59 7.58 -10.56
C ILE A 118 0.13 8.86 -11.02
N GLU A 119 -0.49 10.02 -10.81
CA GLU A 119 0.04 11.31 -11.30
C GLU A 119 1.29 11.77 -10.54
N VAL A 120 1.40 11.44 -9.25
CA VAL A 120 2.47 11.95 -8.38
C VAL A 120 3.71 11.05 -8.41
N ASP A 121 3.54 9.73 -8.39
CA ASP A 121 4.65 8.81 -8.15
C ASP A 121 5.44 8.46 -9.43
N GLY A 122 4.77 8.47 -10.59
CA GLY A 122 5.35 8.02 -11.85
C GLY A 122 6.40 8.95 -12.46
N GLU A 123 6.26 10.28 -12.34
CA GLU A 123 7.13 11.22 -13.07
C GLU A 123 8.27 11.81 -12.23
N GLN A 124 8.11 11.92 -10.91
CA GLN A 124 9.07 12.62 -10.04
C GLN A 124 9.67 11.73 -8.94
N HIS A 125 8.84 10.97 -8.23
CA HIS A 125 9.30 10.20 -7.08
C HIS A 125 10.13 8.99 -7.50
N THR A 126 9.72 8.27 -8.54
CA THR A 126 10.44 7.07 -9.00
C THR A 126 11.91 7.35 -9.34
N PRO A 127 12.28 8.35 -10.18
CA PRO A 127 13.69 8.66 -10.43
C PRO A 127 14.49 9.02 -9.17
N MET A 128 13.88 9.75 -8.23
CA MET A 128 14.53 10.14 -6.97
C MET A 128 14.75 8.96 -6.04
N ALA A 129 13.77 8.06 -5.93
CA ALA A 129 13.87 6.85 -5.13
C ALA A 129 14.93 5.89 -5.70
N MET A 130 15.01 5.78 -7.03
CA MET A 130 16.03 5.00 -7.73
C MET A 130 17.45 5.56 -7.53
N GLN A 131 17.61 6.89 -7.56
CA GLN A 131 18.88 7.53 -7.25
C GLN A 131 19.29 7.28 -5.79
N MET A 132 18.35 7.36 -4.84
CA MET A 132 18.61 7.07 -3.43
C MET A 132 19.15 5.65 -3.23
N VAL A 133 18.57 4.64 -3.89
CA VAL A 133 19.10 3.26 -3.82
C VAL A 133 20.51 3.20 -4.39
N THR A 134 20.74 3.84 -5.54
CA THR A 134 22.06 3.88 -6.19
C THR A 134 23.12 4.49 -5.28
N ASP A 135 22.80 5.61 -4.60
CA ASP A 135 23.73 6.29 -3.69
C ASP A 135 24.03 5.46 -2.44
N LEU A 136 23.03 4.75 -1.89
CA LEU A 136 23.19 3.89 -0.71
C LEU A 136 23.99 2.61 -1.01
N CYS A 137 23.82 2.05 -2.20
CA CYS A 137 24.51 0.84 -2.63
C CYS A 137 25.94 1.14 -3.13
N GLY A 138 26.13 2.20 -3.93
CA GLY A 138 27.38 2.48 -4.62
C GLY A 138 27.86 1.29 -5.46
N ASP A 139 29.17 1.05 -5.48
CA ASP A 139 29.79 -0.06 -6.21
C ASP A 139 29.85 -1.38 -5.41
N ASP A 140 29.06 -1.52 -4.33
CA ASP A 140 29.08 -2.70 -3.46
C ASP A 140 28.10 -3.78 -3.97
N PRO A 141 28.58 -4.87 -4.60
CA PRO A 141 27.70 -5.90 -5.16
C PRO A 141 26.88 -6.64 -4.10
N ALA A 142 27.38 -6.75 -2.85
CA ALA A 142 26.66 -7.45 -1.80
C ALA A 142 25.42 -6.66 -1.34
N LYS A 143 25.50 -5.32 -1.35
CA LYS A 143 24.32 -4.48 -1.08
C LYS A 143 23.26 -4.61 -2.17
N TRP A 144 23.68 -4.64 -3.44
CA TRP A 144 22.77 -4.84 -4.55
C TRP A 144 22.07 -6.20 -4.50
N GLU A 145 22.80 -7.26 -4.13
CA GLU A 145 22.23 -8.59 -3.91
C GLU A 145 21.21 -8.58 -2.75
N ALA A 146 21.54 -7.98 -1.61
CA ALA A 146 20.62 -7.86 -0.48
C ALA A 146 19.36 -7.05 -0.81
N CYS A 147 19.50 -5.97 -1.61
CA CYS A 147 18.36 -5.22 -2.14
C CYS A 147 17.46 -6.12 -3.00
N ALA A 148 18.03 -6.87 -3.95
CA ALA A 148 17.27 -7.77 -4.81
C ALA A 148 16.50 -8.83 -4.01
N ASP A 149 17.14 -9.45 -3.01
CA ASP A 149 16.48 -10.43 -2.12
C ASP A 149 15.33 -9.79 -1.34
N THR A 150 15.53 -8.58 -0.83
CA THR A 150 14.50 -7.83 -0.09
C THR A 150 13.30 -7.50 -0.99
N ILE A 151 13.55 -7.04 -2.21
CA ILE A 151 12.50 -6.73 -3.20
C ILE A 151 11.73 -8.01 -3.55
N ASN A 152 12.42 -9.12 -3.82
CA ASN A 152 11.78 -10.39 -4.14
C ASN A 152 10.85 -10.85 -3.00
N ASN A 153 11.27 -10.69 -1.74
CA ASN A 153 10.43 -10.99 -0.59
C ASN A 153 9.18 -10.09 -0.53
N ALA A 154 9.35 -8.77 -0.71
CA ALA A 154 8.25 -7.81 -0.70
C ALA A 154 7.24 -8.05 -1.82
N LEU A 155 7.71 -8.32 -3.05
CA LEU A 155 6.85 -8.64 -4.19
C LEU A 155 6.13 -9.98 -4.00
N ALA A 156 6.80 -10.99 -3.45
CA ALA A 156 6.16 -12.26 -3.13
C ALA A 156 5.07 -12.11 -2.07
N ALA A 157 5.27 -11.25 -1.06
CA ALA A 157 4.24 -10.93 -0.07
C ALA A 157 3.03 -10.23 -0.71
N ARG A 158 3.28 -9.30 -1.64
CA ARG A 158 2.21 -8.62 -2.40
C ARG A 158 1.42 -9.60 -3.27
N ALA A 159 2.09 -10.52 -3.95
CA ALA A 159 1.43 -11.56 -4.73
C ALA A 159 0.52 -12.44 -3.86
N ARG A 160 1.02 -12.89 -2.70
CA ARG A 160 0.23 -13.66 -1.73
C ARG A 160 -1.01 -12.90 -1.22
N LEU A 161 -0.89 -11.58 -1.00
CA LEU A 161 -2.03 -10.74 -0.64
C LEU A 161 -3.11 -10.78 -1.72
N TRP A 162 -2.73 -10.55 -2.98
CA TRP A 162 -3.69 -10.57 -4.10
C TRP A 162 -4.30 -11.95 -4.34
N ASP A 163 -3.52 -13.02 -4.23
CA ASP A 163 -4.02 -14.39 -4.32
C ASP A 163 -5.07 -14.68 -3.24
N ALA A 164 -4.83 -14.23 -2.01
CA ALA A 164 -5.77 -14.40 -0.89
C ALA A 164 -7.04 -13.56 -1.09
N ILE A 165 -6.93 -12.33 -1.59
CA ILE A 165 -8.09 -11.49 -1.95
C ILE A 165 -8.92 -12.18 -3.04
N LEU A 166 -8.28 -12.65 -4.11
CA LEU A 166 -8.95 -13.37 -5.18
C LEU A 166 -9.68 -14.62 -4.66
N ALA A 167 -9.01 -15.42 -3.83
CA ALA A 167 -9.62 -16.59 -3.21
C ALA A 167 -10.84 -16.21 -2.35
N ALA A 168 -10.74 -15.15 -1.55
CA ALA A 168 -11.84 -14.67 -0.71
C ALA A 168 -13.04 -14.22 -1.55
N VAL A 169 -12.81 -13.52 -2.66
CA VAL A 169 -13.88 -13.09 -3.60
C VAL A 169 -14.52 -14.29 -4.29
N LEU A 170 -13.75 -15.28 -4.71
CA LEU A 170 -14.27 -16.49 -5.37
C LEU A 170 -15.06 -17.41 -4.41
N LEU A 171 -14.73 -17.38 -3.12
CA LEU A 171 -15.43 -18.16 -2.08
C LEU A 171 -16.72 -17.49 -1.59
N GLN A 172 -16.94 -16.21 -1.89
CA GLN A 172 -18.23 -15.58 -1.65
C GLN A 172 -19.25 -16.15 -2.65
N PRO A 173 -20.36 -16.75 -2.19
CA PRO A 173 -21.41 -17.16 -3.11
C PRO A 173 -21.88 -15.94 -3.87
N ALA A 174 -21.97 -16.04 -5.20
CA ALA A 174 -22.54 -14.98 -6.03
C ALA A 174 -23.89 -14.59 -5.43
N VAL A 175 -23.97 -13.37 -4.89
CA VAL A 175 -25.26 -12.78 -4.53
C VAL A 175 -25.95 -12.54 -5.87
N LEU A 176 -26.76 -13.51 -6.28
CA LEU A 176 -27.73 -13.35 -7.36
C LEU A 176 -28.74 -12.30 -6.89
N GLY A 177 -28.45 -11.04 -7.21
CA GLY A 177 -29.39 -9.93 -7.18
C GLY A 177 -30.20 -9.87 -8.45
#